data_AF-A0A8S2QUA8-F1
#
_entry.id   AF-A0A8S2QUA8-F1
#
_cell.length_a   1.000
_cell.length_b   1.000
_cell.length_c   1.000
_cell.angle_alpha   90.00
_cell.angle_beta   90.00
_cell.angle_gamma   90.00
#
_symmetry.space_group_name_H-M   'P 1'
#
loop_
_entity.id
_entity.type
_entity.pdbx_description
1 polymer ?
#
loop_
_entity_poly.entity_id
_entity_poly.type
_entity_poly.pdbx_seq_one_letter_code
_entity_poly.pdbx_strand_id
1 'polypeptide(L)'
;MDIIVDRAGFYLCWGCLVWVSGIYTLPSYFLVTHPNKLGLSLTITVLALGFLSIYINYDCDRQKIDVRTANGQCEVWGKQATVIRAKYLLLNGKESESILLASGYWALSRHFHYVPELALAFLWSYPCGFHYILPYFYFIFLCVLLIHRAHRDDQKCRLKYGAVWDKYCQLVRWKIFPGLY
;
A
#
# COMPACT_ATOMS: atom_id res chain seq x y z
N MET A 1 -10.53 -2.71 5.30
CA MET A 1 -11.45 -3.87 5.16
C MET A 1 -11.97 -4.27 6.52
N ASP A 2 -11.08 -4.32 7.50
CA ASP A 2 -11.34 -4.75 8.87
C ASP A 2 -12.55 -4.04 9.51
N ILE A 3 -12.69 -2.73 9.29
CA ILE A 3 -13.82 -1.94 9.82
C ILE A 3 -15.12 -2.12 9.00
N ILE A 4 -14.99 -2.33 7.68
CA ILE A 4 -16.13 -2.24 6.74
C ILE A 4 -16.78 -3.62 6.53
N VAL A 5 -16.01 -4.69 6.63
CA VAL A 5 -16.42 -6.06 6.26
C VAL A 5 -16.27 -7.04 7.41
N ASP A 6 -15.17 -6.97 8.16
CA ASP A 6 -14.84 -7.99 9.15
C ASP A 6 -15.53 -7.68 10.49
N ARG A 7 -16.03 -8.72 11.17
CA ARG A 7 -16.67 -8.56 12.48
C ARG A 7 -15.62 -8.57 13.58
N ALA A 8 -15.77 -7.69 14.57
CA ALA A 8 -14.88 -7.65 15.72
C ALA A 8 -14.95 -8.99 16.49
N GLY A 9 -13.80 -9.65 16.61
CA GLY A 9 -13.67 -10.96 17.24
C GLY A 9 -12.21 -11.22 17.64
N PHE A 10 -11.93 -12.40 18.17
CA PHE A 10 -10.62 -12.75 18.73
C PHE A 10 -9.45 -12.39 17.80
N TYR A 11 -9.54 -12.76 16.53
CA TYR A 11 -8.50 -12.48 15.53
C TYR A 11 -8.12 -10.99 15.44
N LEU A 12 -9.11 -10.09 15.36
CA LEU A 12 -8.86 -8.65 15.27
C LEU A 12 -8.32 -8.08 16.59
N CYS A 13 -8.93 -8.45 17.72
CA CYS A 13 -8.50 -7.97 19.03
C CYS A 13 -7.07 -8.42 19.36
N TRP A 14 -6.77 -9.71 19.15
CA TRP A 14 -5.43 -10.26 19.35
C TRP A 14 -4.42 -9.66 18.37
N GLY A 15 -4.81 -9.46 17.10
CA GLY A 15 -3.98 -8.80 16.11
C GLY A 15 -3.54 -7.40 16.56
N CYS A 16 -4.49 -6.58 17.02
CA CYS A 16 -4.18 -5.22 17.47
C CYS A 16 -3.37 -5.19 18.76
N LEU A 17 -3.70 -6.02 19.76
CA LEU A 17 -3.10 -5.93 21.09
C LEU A 17 -1.75 -6.65 21.19
N VAL A 18 -1.64 -7.83 20.55
CA VAL A 18 -0.48 -8.73 20.71
C VAL A 18 0.39 -8.72 19.47
N TRP A 19 -0.19 -8.96 18.29
CA TRP A 19 0.61 -9.13 17.06
C TRP A 19 1.35 -7.86 16.67
N VAL A 20 0.65 -6.71 16.60
CA VAL A 20 1.27 -5.44 16.23
C VAL A 20 2.38 -5.07 17.22
N SER A 21 2.08 -5.08 18.52
CA SER A 21 3.04 -4.73 19.57
C SER A 21 4.28 -5.64 19.59
N GLY A 22 4.10 -6.95 19.42
CA GLY A 22 5.18 -7.93 19.46
C GLY A 22 6.03 -7.96 18.19
N ILE A 23 5.40 -7.99 17.02
CA ILE A 23 6.11 -8.16 15.74
C ILE A 23 6.74 -6.85 15.27
N TYR A 24 6.08 -5.70 15.44
CA TYR A 24 6.59 -4.43 14.89
C TYR A 24 7.79 -3.91 15.69
N THR A 25 7.91 -4.30 16.96
CA THR A 25 9.04 -3.93 17.83
C THR A 25 10.23 -4.91 17.73
N LEU A 26 10.09 -5.98 16.95
CA LEU A 26 11.07 -7.05 16.86
C LEU A 26 12.47 -6.58 16.43
N PRO A 27 12.66 -5.69 15.44
CA PRO A 27 13.98 -5.15 15.11
C PRO A 27 14.63 -4.42 16.28
N SER A 28 13.86 -3.62 17.02
CA SER A 28 14.35 -2.88 18.19
C SER A 28 14.77 -3.83 19.31
N TYR A 29 13.96 -4.85 19.59
CA TYR A 29 14.29 -5.87 20.59
C TYR A 29 15.55 -6.66 20.20
N PHE A 30 15.67 -7.02 18.92
CA PHE A 30 16.82 -7.75 18.40
C PHE A 30 18.13 -6.97 18.58
N LEU A 31 18.12 -5.65 18.32
CA LEU A 31 19.30 -4.79 18.44
C LEU A 31 19.80 -4.61 19.88
N VAL A 32 18.99 -4.89 20.90
CA VAL A 32 19.44 -4.86 22.31
C VAL A 32 20.51 -5.91 22.57
N THR A 33 20.35 -7.11 21.99
CA THR A 33 21.30 -8.22 22.16
C THR A 33 22.32 -8.29 21.03
N HIS A 34 22.04 -7.67 19.88
CA HIS A 34 22.91 -7.64 18.70
C HIS A 34 23.19 -6.19 18.27
N PRO A 35 23.94 -5.41 19.06
CA PRO A 35 24.21 -4.02 18.74
C PRO A 35 24.99 -3.91 17.43
N ASN A 36 24.47 -3.12 16.49
CA ASN A 36 25.11 -2.86 15.21
C ASN A 36 25.35 -1.36 15.00
N LYS A 37 26.56 -0.99 14.57
CA LYS A 37 26.94 0.39 14.26
C LYS A 37 27.07 0.53 12.73
N LEU A 38 26.03 1.08 12.09
CA LEU A 38 26.00 1.25 10.63
C LEU A 38 26.95 2.32 10.07
N GLY A 39 27.46 3.21 10.93
CA GLY A 39 28.23 4.38 10.49
C GLY A 39 27.31 5.50 9.96
N LEU A 40 27.83 6.73 9.98
CA LEU A 40 27.03 7.94 9.73
C LEU A 40 26.39 7.96 8.33
N SER A 41 27.15 7.58 7.30
CA SER A 41 26.68 7.61 5.91
C SER A 41 25.47 6.70 5.71
N LEU A 42 25.56 5.42 6.11
CA LEU A 42 24.45 4.47 5.97
C LEU A 42 23.23 4.89 6.81
N THR A 43 23.44 5.40 8.03
CA THR A 43 22.35 5.90 8.86
C THR A 43 21.59 7.03 8.17
N ILE A 44 22.29 8.02 7.59
CA ILE A 44 21.67 9.12 6.85
C ILE A 44 20.92 8.59 5.63
N THR A 45 21.51 7.65 4.88
CA THR A 45 20.85 7.06 3.71
C THR A 45 19.57 6.32 4.08
N VAL A 46 19.59 5.48 5.11
CA VAL A 46 18.41 4.72 5.58
C VAL A 46 17.31 5.67 6.05
N LEU A 47 17.65 6.71 6.82
CA LEU A 47 16.70 7.72 7.26
C LEU A 47 16.09 8.49 6.08
N ALA A 48 16.92 8.95 5.15
CA ALA A 48 16.45 9.69 3.97
C ALA A 48 15.49 8.85 3.11
N LEU A 49 15.83 7.57 2.86
CA LEU A 49 14.96 6.66 2.13
C LEU A 49 13.67 6.32 2.91
N GLY A 50 13.74 6.25 4.24
CA GLY A 50 12.58 6.06 5.11
C GLY A 50 11.60 7.24 5.00
N PHE A 51 12.09 8.47 5.15
CA PHE A 51 11.28 9.68 4.99
C PHE A 51 10.73 9.81 3.57
N LEU A 52 11.51 9.49 2.55
CA LEU A 52 11.06 9.47 1.16
C LEU A 52 9.93 8.44 0.96
N SER A 53 10.04 7.26 1.56
CA SER A 53 9.00 6.23 1.50
C SER A 53 7.70 6.72 2.14
N ILE A 54 7.78 7.33 3.33
CA ILE A 54 6.63 7.95 3.99
C ILE A 54 6.01 9.02 3.07
N TYR A 55 6.83 9.94 2.55
CA TYR A 55 6.37 11.01 1.68
C TYR A 55 5.62 10.47 0.45
N ILE A 56 6.21 9.51 -0.28
CA ILE A 56 5.59 8.91 -1.47
C ILE A 56 4.28 8.22 -1.12
N ASN A 57 4.21 7.51 0.01
CA ASN A 57 2.98 6.84 0.44
C ASN A 57 1.84 7.86 0.66
N TYR A 58 2.11 8.95 1.39
CA TYR A 58 1.14 10.02 1.58
C TYR A 58 0.80 10.76 0.28
N ASP A 59 1.78 10.98 -0.60
CA ASP A 59 1.57 11.65 -1.88
C ASP A 59 0.68 10.82 -2.83
N CYS A 60 0.78 9.48 -2.79
CA CYS A 60 -0.14 8.59 -3.51
C CYS A 60 -1.60 8.79 -3.07
N ASP A 61 -1.83 8.85 -1.76
CA ASP A 61 -3.17 9.05 -1.20
C ASP A 61 -3.70 10.45 -1.45
N ARG A 62 -2.86 11.47 -1.28
CA ARG A 62 -3.18 12.86 -1.63
C ARG A 62 -3.60 12.96 -3.10
N GLN A 63 -2.83 12.41 -4.03
CA GLN A 63 -3.14 12.41 -5.46
C GLN A 63 -4.51 11.78 -5.76
N LYS A 64 -4.84 10.65 -5.11
CA LYS A 64 -6.16 9.99 -5.25
C LYS A 64 -7.29 10.88 -4.74
N ILE A 65 -7.09 11.54 -3.61
CA ILE A 65 -8.09 12.44 -3.01
C ILE A 65 -8.28 13.66 -3.91
N ASP A 66 -7.20 14.33 -4.31
CA ASP A 66 -7.23 15.54 -5.15
C ASP A 66 -7.98 15.30 -6.46
N VAL A 67 -7.70 14.19 -7.15
CA VAL A 67 -8.39 13.83 -8.40
C VAL A 67 -9.88 13.56 -8.17
N ARG A 68 -10.25 12.89 -7.07
CA ARG A 68 -11.66 12.61 -6.75
C ARG A 68 -12.42 13.88 -6.38
N THR A 69 -11.81 14.78 -5.61
CA THR A 69 -12.39 16.07 -5.23
C THR A 69 -12.55 16.99 -6.44
N ALA A 70 -11.58 16.99 -7.35
CA ALA A 70 -11.64 17.74 -8.60
C ALA A 70 -12.51 17.06 -9.69
N ASN A 71 -13.22 15.97 -9.38
CA ASN A 71 -14.01 15.20 -10.34
C ASN A 71 -13.25 14.77 -11.61
N GLY A 72 -11.93 14.55 -11.52
CA GLY A 72 -11.06 14.23 -12.66
C GLY A 72 -10.58 15.43 -13.49
N GLN A 73 -10.97 16.65 -13.13
CA GLN A 73 -10.59 17.89 -13.80
C GLN A 73 -9.37 18.54 -13.13
N CYS A 74 -8.27 17.79 -13.03
CA CYS A 74 -7.01 18.33 -12.55
C CYS A 74 -5.82 17.76 -13.32
N GLU A 75 -4.66 18.39 -13.14
CA GLU A 75 -3.42 17.88 -13.68
C GLU A 75 -2.71 16.98 -12.67
N VAL A 76 -2.21 15.86 -13.17
CA VAL A 76 -1.36 14.94 -12.41
C VAL A 76 0.00 14.90 -13.11
N TRP A 77 1.04 15.38 -12.43
CA TRP A 77 2.40 15.48 -12.96
C TRP A 77 2.47 16.27 -14.29
N GLY A 78 1.78 17.41 -14.37
CA GLY A 78 1.81 18.32 -15.52
C GLY A 78 1.05 17.83 -16.76
N LYS A 79 0.19 16.81 -16.62
CA LYS A 79 -0.70 16.32 -17.67
C LYS A 79 -2.12 16.18 -17.14
N GLN A 80 -3.12 16.35 -18.00
CA GLN A 80 -4.52 16.12 -17.64
C GLN A 80 -4.72 14.70 -17.08
N ALA A 81 -5.37 14.59 -15.92
CA ALA A 81 -5.62 13.30 -15.29
C ALA A 81 -6.43 12.37 -16.20
N THR A 82 -5.88 11.20 -16.50
CA THR A 82 -6.59 10.12 -17.17
C THR A 82 -7.42 9.36 -16.14
N VAL A 83 -8.74 9.41 -16.31
CA VAL A 83 -9.70 8.77 -15.41
C VAL A 83 -10.71 7.94 -16.17
N ILE A 84 -11.18 6.85 -15.56
CA ILE A 84 -12.32 6.06 -16.03
C ILE A 84 -13.48 6.25 -15.05
N ARG A 85 -14.65 6.65 -15.57
CA ARG A 85 -15.88 6.74 -14.79
C ARG A 85 -16.58 5.38 -14.79
N ALA A 86 -16.72 4.80 -13.61
CA ALA A 86 -17.37 3.51 -13.40
C ALA A 86 -18.72 3.71 -12.73
N LYS A 87 -19.80 3.46 -13.47
CA LYS A 87 -21.16 3.38 -12.92
C LYS A 87 -21.37 2.00 -12.31
N TYR A 88 -21.99 1.96 -11.14
CA TYR A 88 -22.33 0.73 -10.43
C TYR A 88 -23.64 0.89 -9.68
N LEU A 89 -24.32 -0.23 -9.44
CA LEU A 89 -25.54 -0.27 -8.65
C LEU A 89 -25.20 -0.48 -7.18
N LEU A 90 -25.80 0.35 -6.32
CA LEU A 90 -25.82 0.17 -4.88
C LEU A 90 -26.78 -0.97 -4.51
N LEU A 91 -26.61 -1.52 -3.32
CA LEU A 91 -27.48 -2.59 -2.78
C LEU A 91 -28.96 -2.18 -2.69
N ASN A 92 -29.24 -0.88 -2.63
CA ASN A 92 -30.60 -0.32 -2.60
C ASN A 92 -31.17 -0.05 -4.01
N GLY A 93 -30.50 -0.50 -5.07
CA GLY A 93 -30.92 -0.33 -6.47
C GLY A 93 -30.60 1.04 -7.08
N LYS A 94 -29.98 1.98 -6.35
CA LYS A 94 -29.59 3.28 -6.90
C LYS A 94 -28.29 3.17 -7.72
N GLU A 95 -28.24 3.85 -8.86
CA GLU A 95 -27.00 4.02 -9.61
C GLU A 95 -26.08 5.03 -8.92
N SER A 96 -24.79 4.72 -8.86
CA SER A 96 -23.73 5.59 -8.37
C SER A 96 -22.54 5.54 -9.31
N GLU A 97 -21.74 6.60 -9.33
CA GLU A 97 -20.55 6.70 -10.17
C GLU A 97 -19.30 6.83 -9.28
N SER A 98 -18.23 6.13 -9.65
CA SER A 98 -16.91 6.28 -9.04
C SER A 98 -15.86 6.58 -10.10
N ILE A 99 -14.80 7.27 -9.68
CA ILE A 99 -13.66 7.63 -10.53
C ILE A 99 -12.51 6.65 -10.25
N LEU A 100 -12.06 5.98 -11.30
CA LEU A 100 -10.85 5.15 -11.33
C LEU A 100 -9.72 5.97 -11.96
N LEU A 101 -8.67 6.24 -11.19
CA LEU A 101 -7.55 7.07 -11.60
C LEU A 101 -6.48 6.22 -12.29
N ALA A 102 -6.16 6.52 -13.54
CA ALA A 102 -5.13 5.85 -14.33
C ALA A 102 -4.00 6.85 -14.70
N SER A 103 -3.55 7.65 -13.74
CA SER A 103 -2.49 8.65 -13.90
C SER A 103 -1.63 8.75 -12.64
N GLY A 104 -0.43 9.32 -12.78
CA GLY A 104 0.52 9.44 -11.68
C GLY A 104 0.96 8.08 -11.13
N TYR A 105 1.00 7.93 -9.81
CA TYR A 105 1.36 6.67 -9.16
C TYR A 105 0.37 5.54 -9.52
N TRP A 106 -0.90 5.89 -9.68
CA TRP A 106 -1.96 4.93 -10.00
C TRP A 106 -1.91 4.45 -11.47
N ALA A 107 -1.11 5.08 -12.33
CA ALA A 107 -0.77 4.52 -13.64
C ALA A 107 0.39 3.52 -13.59
N LEU A 108 1.29 3.65 -12.60
CA LEU A 108 2.43 2.74 -12.45
C LEU A 108 1.96 1.36 -11.98
N SER A 109 1.08 1.32 -10.99
CA SER A 109 0.41 0.11 -10.54
C SER A 109 -0.87 0.44 -9.77
N ARG A 110 -1.80 -0.52 -9.71
CA ARG A 110 -3.11 -0.33 -9.05
C ARG A 110 -2.98 -0.06 -7.54
N HIS A 111 -1.91 -0.54 -6.93
CA HIS A 111 -1.60 -0.37 -5.50
C HIS A 111 -0.17 0.13 -5.29
N PHE A 112 0.24 1.17 -6.03
CA PHE A 112 1.62 1.69 -5.93
C PHE A 112 2.02 2.11 -4.51
N HIS A 113 1.08 2.61 -3.71
CA HIS A 113 1.30 2.97 -2.30
C HIS A 113 1.82 1.81 -1.43
N TYR A 114 1.65 0.55 -1.83
CA TYR A 114 2.24 -0.60 -1.15
C TYR A 114 3.76 -0.69 -1.34
N VAL A 115 4.31 -0.19 -2.45
CA VAL A 115 5.76 -0.22 -2.71
C VAL A 115 6.55 0.58 -1.66
N PRO A 116 6.25 1.87 -1.39
CA PRO A 116 6.94 2.60 -0.33
C PRO A 116 6.64 2.05 1.07
N GLU A 117 5.46 1.45 1.29
CA GLU A 117 5.13 0.80 2.58
C GLU A 117 6.07 -0.39 2.84
N LEU A 118 6.27 -1.24 1.83
CA LEU A 118 7.23 -2.35 1.87
C LEU A 118 8.67 -1.88 1.98
N ALA A 119 9.05 -0.83 1.26
CA ALA A 119 10.39 -0.24 1.34
C ALA A 119 10.68 0.27 2.76
N LEU A 120 9.72 0.98 3.38
CA LEU A 120 9.85 1.46 4.76
C LEU A 120 9.98 0.30 5.75
N ALA A 121 9.16 -0.74 5.62
CA ALA A 121 9.23 -1.92 6.48
C ALA A 121 10.59 -2.65 6.39
N PHE A 122 11.16 -2.71 5.18
CA PHE A 122 12.51 -3.23 4.97
C PHE A 122 13.56 -2.33 5.63
N LEU A 123 13.52 -1.02 5.39
CA LEU A 123 14.47 -0.04 5.93
C LEU A 123 14.45 0.03 7.46
N TRP A 124 13.30 -0.20 8.08
CA TRP A 124 13.18 -0.35 9.54
C TRP A 124 14.04 -1.52 10.04
N SER A 125 14.03 -2.64 9.33
CA SER A 125 14.73 -3.87 9.72
C SER A 125 16.22 -3.86 9.33
N TYR A 126 16.59 -3.06 8.34
CA TYR A 126 17.95 -2.97 7.79
C TYR A 126 19.08 -2.80 8.82
N PRO A 127 18.93 -2.00 9.91
CA PRO A 127 19.94 -1.89 10.96
C PRO A 127 20.35 -3.22 11.60
N CYS A 128 19.51 -4.25 11.54
CA CYS A 128 19.79 -5.56 12.11
C CYS A 128 20.78 -6.39 11.28
N GLY A 129 21.22 -5.90 10.11
CA GLY A 129 22.11 -6.63 9.20
C GLY A 129 21.38 -7.76 8.47
N PHE A 130 22.12 -8.67 7.83
CA PHE A 130 21.55 -9.76 7.01
C PHE A 130 21.85 -11.17 7.55
N HIS A 131 22.48 -11.27 8.71
CA HIS A 131 22.85 -12.57 9.30
C HIS A 131 21.64 -13.35 9.83
N TYR A 132 20.58 -12.65 10.24
CA TYR A 132 19.39 -13.26 10.83
C TYR A 132 18.14 -12.83 10.06
N ILE A 133 17.28 -13.80 9.79
CA ILE A 133 16.00 -13.57 9.12
C ILE A 133 14.93 -13.00 10.06
N LEU A 134 15.06 -13.25 11.37
CA LEU A 134 14.07 -12.91 12.39
C LEU A 134 13.65 -11.42 12.36
N PRO A 135 14.57 -10.43 12.28
CA PRO A 135 14.19 -9.02 12.24
C PRO A 135 13.35 -8.65 11.00
N TYR A 136 13.52 -9.37 9.89
CA TYR A 136 12.78 -9.15 8.65
C TYR A 136 11.41 -9.84 8.63
N PHE A 137 11.03 -10.53 9.71
CA PHE A 137 9.74 -11.22 9.78
C PHE A 137 8.57 -10.26 9.53
N TYR A 138 8.62 -9.03 10.07
CA TYR A 138 7.61 -8.01 9.79
C TYR A 138 7.50 -7.70 8.29
N PHE A 139 8.63 -7.45 7.62
CA PHE A 139 8.66 -7.20 6.18
C PHE A 139 8.08 -8.37 5.37
N ILE A 140 8.48 -9.61 5.70
CA ILE A 140 7.99 -10.82 5.03
C ILE A 140 6.48 -10.97 5.23
N PHE A 141 6.00 -10.81 6.46
CA PHE A 141 4.59 -10.82 6.80
C PHE A 141 3.82 -9.76 6.00
N LEU A 142 4.34 -8.53 5.94
CA LEU A 142 3.70 -7.42 5.23
C LEU A 142 3.61 -7.69 3.73
N CYS A 143 4.64 -8.28 3.11
CA CYS A 143 4.59 -8.72 1.71
C CYS A 143 3.41 -9.68 1.46
N VAL A 144 3.27 -10.71 2.29
CA VAL A 144 2.16 -11.68 2.16
C VAL A 144 0.81 -11.00 2.37
N LEU A 145 0.71 -10.16 3.40
CA LEU A 145 -0.51 -9.42 3.74
C LEU A 145 -0.97 -8.52 2.59
N LEU A 146 -0.05 -7.76 1.99
CA LEU A 146 -0.37 -6.81 0.91
C LEU A 146 -0.69 -7.51 -0.41
N ILE A 147 -0.03 -8.64 -0.72
CA ILE A 147 -0.40 -9.47 -1.88
C ILE A 147 -1.82 -10.01 -1.71
N HIS A 148 -2.14 -10.57 -0.54
CA HIS A 148 -3.48 -11.06 -0.24
C HIS A 148 -4.52 -9.94 -0.25
N ARG A 149 -4.18 -8.76 0.30
CA ARG A 149 -5.04 -7.56 0.27
C ARG A 149 -5.32 -7.10 -1.16
N ALA A 150 -4.29 -6.99 -2.00
CA ALA A 150 -4.43 -6.61 -3.40
C ALA A 150 -5.33 -7.59 -4.17
N HIS A 151 -5.24 -8.89 -3.90
CA HIS A 151 -6.13 -9.87 -4.53
C HIS A 151 -7.59 -9.69 -4.11
N ARG A 152 -7.84 -9.50 -2.81
CA ARG A 152 -9.20 -9.26 -2.29
C ARG A 152 -9.78 -7.94 -2.81
N ASP A 153 -8.98 -6.88 -2.91
CA ASP A 153 -9.40 -5.61 -3.49
C ASP A 153 -9.72 -5.75 -4.99
N ASP A 154 -8.90 -6.46 -5.76
CA ASP A 154 -9.17 -6.74 -7.18
C ASP A 154 -10.49 -7.50 -7.38
N GLN A 155 -10.74 -8.54 -6.58
CA GLN A 155 -12.01 -9.28 -6.61
C GLN A 155 -13.20 -8.37 -6.29
N LYS A 156 -13.09 -7.53 -5.25
CA LYS A 156 -14.15 -6.58 -4.88
C LYS A 156 -14.41 -5.57 -5.99
N CYS A 157 -13.36 -5.04 -6.60
CA CYS A 157 -13.48 -4.07 -7.70
C CYS A 157 -14.05 -4.72 -8.98
N ARG A 158 -13.69 -5.96 -9.31
CA ARG A 158 -14.31 -6.73 -10.40
C ARG A 158 -15.81 -6.92 -10.17
N LEU A 159 -16.20 -7.37 -8.98
CA LEU A 159 -17.62 -7.57 -8.64
C LEU A 159 -18.40 -6.24 -8.66
N LYS A 160 -17.77 -5.15 -8.25
CA LYS A 160 -18.42 -3.83 -8.18
C LYS A 160 -18.53 -3.12 -9.53
N TYR A 161 -17.47 -3.13 -10.34
CA TYR A 161 -17.37 -2.32 -11.56
C TYR A 161 -17.42 -3.13 -12.87
N GLY A 162 -17.38 -4.47 -12.78
CA GLY A 162 -17.51 -5.37 -13.92
C GLY A 162 -16.53 -5.05 -15.06
N ALA A 163 -17.04 -4.99 -16.29
CA ALA A 163 -16.24 -4.74 -17.49
C ALA A 163 -15.46 -3.40 -17.46
N VAL A 164 -15.89 -2.42 -16.66
CA VAL A 164 -15.15 -1.16 -16.50
C VAL A 164 -13.85 -1.39 -15.73
N TRP A 165 -13.85 -2.31 -14.76
CA TRP A 165 -12.63 -2.72 -14.07
C TRP A 165 -11.65 -3.41 -15.01
N ASP A 166 -12.14 -4.29 -15.89
CA ASP A 166 -11.26 -4.97 -16.85
C ASP A 166 -10.56 -3.98 -17.79
N LYS A 167 -11.28 -2.96 -18.27
CA LYS A 167 -10.68 -1.84 -19.04
C LYS A 167 -9.63 -1.08 -18.22
N TYR A 168 -9.91 -0.82 -16.94
CA TYR A 168 -8.93 -0.19 -16.05
C TYR A 168 -7.69 -1.07 -15.86
N CYS A 169 -7.85 -2.38 -15.70
CA CYS A 169 -6.74 -3.33 -15.61
C CYS A 169 -5.91 -3.43 -16.90
N GLN A 170 -6.48 -3.15 -18.08
CA GLN A 170 -5.73 -3.07 -19.34
C GLN A 170 -4.84 -1.82 -19.40
N LEU A 171 -5.31 -0.68 -18.88
CA LEU A 171 -4.51 0.54 -18.78
C LEU A 171 -3.41 0.41 -17.72
N VAL A 172 -3.79 -0.03 -16.52
CA VAL A 172 -2.89 -0.17 -15.36
C VAL A 172 -2.68 -1.65 -15.11
N ARG A 173 -1.72 -2.25 -15.81
CA ARG A 173 -1.54 -3.72 -15.84
C ARG A 173 -1.05 -4.31 -14.52
N TRP A 174 -0.17 -3.60 -13.83
CA TRP A 174 0.53 -4.08 -12.63
C TRP A 174 -0.30 -3.88 -11.36
N LYS A 175 -0.30 -4.87 -10.45
CA LYS A 175 -0.99 -4.81 -9.17
C LYS A 175 -0.21 -3.96 -8.17
N ILE A 176 1.05 -4.29 -7.93
CA ILE A 176 1.88 -3.69 -6.88
C ILE A 176 3.18 -3.18 -7.50
N PHE A 177 3.97 -4.08 -8.11
CA PHE A 177 5.32 -3.80 -8.60
C PHE A 177 5.30 -3.55 -10.11
N PRO A 178 5.51 -2.30 -10.56
CA PRO A 178 5.52 -1.99 -11.99
C PRO A 178 6.57 -2.84 -12.73
N GLY A 179 6.17 -3.51 -13.81
CA GLY A 179 7.04 -4.38 -14.60
C GLY A 179 7.17 -5.82 -14.12
N LEU A 180 6.67 -6.15 -12.92
CA LEU A 180 6.82 -7.48 -12.32
C LEU A 180 5.47 -8.11 -11.92
N TYR A 181 4.65 -7.40 -11.14
CA TYR A 181 3.40 -7.94 -10.57
C TYR A 181 2.31 -6.88 -10.42
#